data_AF-A0A930HY46-F1
#
_entry.id   AF-A0A930HY46-F1
#
_cell.length_a   1.000
_cell.length_b   1.000
_cell.length_c   1.000
_cell.angle_alpha   90.00
_cell.angle_beta   90.00
_cell.angle_gamma   90.00
#
_symmetry.space_group_name_H-M   'P 1'
#
loop_
_entity.id
_entity.type
_entity.pdbx_description
1 polymer ?
#
loop_
_entity_poly.entity_id
_entity_poly.type
_entity_poly.pdbx_seq_one_letter_code
_entity_poly.pdbx_strand_id
1 'polypeptide(L)'
;MGRNKFAQDEIKEIAKLLRLKNAGNRAKQKLVRHDLRTIYEFNIADFNEPGKAFGEEELQEAIRRGAIQILDDATIADMKAKRARDKARDEAVREQEAIEAGEMTDWKAVAKEWEEWENMQNKRN
;
A
#
# COMPACT_ATOMS: atom_id res chain seq x y z
N MET A 1 18.23 4.88 -2.15
CA MET A 1 17.12 5.85 -2.23
C MET A 1 15.93 5.24 -1.51
N GLY A 2 15.39 5.95 -0.52
CA GLY A 2 14.18 5.55 0.21
C GLY A 2 12.92 5.67 -0.65
N ARG A 3 11.77 5.73 0.02
CA ARG A 3 10.45 5.88 -0.61
C ARG A 3 10.42 7.10 -1.53
N ASN A 4 10.00 6.92 -2.78
CA ASN A 4 9.94 7.96 -3.81
C ASN A 4 8.52 8.25 -4.33
N LYS A 5 7.52 7.49 -3.86
CA LYS A 5 6.10 7.63 -4.22
C LYS A 5 5.29 8.07 -3.02
N PHE A 6 4.61 9.19 -3.16
CA PHE A 6 3.84 9.82 -2.09
C PHE A 6 2.46 10.21 -2.57
N ALA A 7 1.47 10.18 -1.68
CA ALA A 7 0.16 10.77 -1.95
C ALA A 7 0.26 12.30 -1.97
N GLN A 8 -0.68 12.95 -2.64
CA GLN A 8 -0.72 14.41 -2.72
C GLN A 8 -0.80 15.08 -1.34
N ASP A 9 -1.53 14.47 -0.40
CA ASP A 9 -1.66 14.99 0.97
C ASP A 9 -0.40 14.80 1.81
N GLU A 10 0.32 13.68 1.63
CA GLU A 10 1.63 13.48 2.27
C GLU A 10 2.62 14.56 1.82
N ILE A 11 2.64 14.90 0.53
CA ILE A 11 3.48 15.99 0.01
C ILE A 11 3.14 17.34 0.65
N LYS A 12 1.86 17.64 0.88
CA LYS A 12 1.45 18.87 1.57
C LYS A 12 1.98 18.92 3.00
N GLU A 13 1.91 17.80 3.73
CA GLU A 13 2.43 17.74 5.10
C GLU A 13 3.96 17.78 5.15
N ILE A 14 4.65 17.08 4.26
CA ILE A 14 6.11 17.14 4.12
C ILE A 14 6.55 18.58 3.82
N ALA A 15 5.85 19.31 2.95
CA ALA A 15 6.14 20.71 2.65
C ALA A 15 6.03 21.60 3.91
N LYS A 16 4.97 21.43 4.73
CA LYS A 16 4.80 22.16 5.99
C LYS A 16 5.93 21.84 6.98
N LEU A 17 6.31 20.58 7.10
CA LEU A 17 7.43 20.15 7.94
C LEU A 17 8.74 20.78 7.47
N LEU A 18 9.03 20.80 6.17
CA LEU A 18 10.24 21.42 5.62
C LEU A 18 10.31 22.93 5.92
N ARG A 19 9.19 23.65 5.84
CA ARG A 19 9.10 25.06 6.28
C ARG A 19 9.43 25.21 7.76
N LEU A 20 8.84 24.38 8.63
CA LEU A 20 9.10 24.40 10.07
C LEU A 20 10.56 24.08 10.40
N LYS A 21 11.17 23.13 9.69
CA LYS A 21 12.59 22.80 9.81
C LYS A 21 13.45 24.00 9.44
N ASN A 22 13.14 24.74 8.38
CA ASN A 22 13.94 25.91 8.00
C ASN A 22 13.76 27.10 8.95
N ALA A 23 12.58 27.28 9.55
CA ALA A 23 12.32 28.35 10.53
C ALA A 23 12.78 28.01 11.97
N GLY A 24 12.99 26.72 12.27
CA GLY A 24 13.29 26.22 13.60
C GLY A 24 14.78 26.27 13.98
N ASN A 25 15.03 26.28 15.29
CA ASN A 25 16.38 26.09 15.84
C ASN A 25 16.91 24.66 15.61
N ARG A 26 18.19 24.42 15.93
CA ARG A 26 18.85 23.12 15.68
C ARG A 26 18.13 21.93 16.32
N ALA A 27 17.53 22.10 17.50
CA ALA A 27 16.79 21.03 18.17
C ALA A 27 15.49 20.70 17.41
N LYS A 28 14.70 21.71 17.07
CA LYS A 28 13.48 21.55 16.24
C LYS A 28 13.80 20.93 14.87
N GLN A 29 14.90 21.33 14.25
CA GLN A 29 15.37 20.74 13.01
C GLN A 29 15.68 19.24 13.11
N LYS A 30 16.21 18.78 14.25
CA LYS A 30 16.48 17.35 14.46
C LYS A 30 15.17 16.57 14.60
N LEU A 31 14.20 17.11 15.34
CA LEU A 31 12.87 16.52 15.51
C LEU A 31 12.13 16.41 14.18
N VAL A 32 12.06 17.51 13.42
CA VAL A 32 11.37 17.48 12.12
C VAL A 32 12.04 16.51 11.14
N ARG A 33 13.37 16.41 11.14
CA ARG A 33 14.08 15.39 10.32
C ARG A 33 13.83 13.97 10.82
N HIS A 34 13.52 13.78 12.09
CA HIS A 34 13.13 12.49 12.61
C HIS A 34 11.73 12.13 12.11
N ASP A 35 10.75 13.02 12.27
CA ASP A 35 9.36 12.82 11.85
C ASP A 35 9.25 12.56 10.35
N LEU A 36 9.99 13.32 9.53
CA LEU A 36 10.06 13.08 8.08
C LEU A 36 10.49 11.64 7.76
N ARG A 37 11.44 11.09 8.51
CA ARG A 37 11.96 9.74 8.26
C ARG A 37 11.10 8.64 8.85
N THR A 38 10.48 8.84 10.01
CA THR A 38 9.69 7.78 10.65
C THR A 38 8.27 7.70 10.15
N ILE A 39 7.63 8.85 9.93
CA ILE A 39 6.21 8.90 9.56
C ILE A 39 6.07 8.72 8.05
N TYR A 40 6.89 9.43 7.29
CA TYR A 40 6.77 9.49 5.83
C TYR A 40 7.84 8.71 5.09
N GLU A 41 8.82 8.12 5.81
CA GLU A 41 10.00 7.49 5.19
C GLU A 41 10.74 8.43 4.21
N PHE A 42 10.62 9.74 4.45
CA PHE A 42 11.19 10.79 3.63
C PHE A 42 12.58 11.18 4.13
N ASN A 43 13.61 10.80 3.38
CA ASN A 43 14.98 11.19 3.68
C ASN A 43 15.41 12.36 2.79
N ILE A 44 15.60 13.54 3.41
CA ILE A 44 16.07 14.74 2.71
C ILE A 44 17.34 14.48 1.89
N ALA A 45 18.27 13.67 2.41
CA ALA A 45 19.55 13.42 1.75
C ALA A 45 19.40 12.71 0.39
N ASP A 46 18.31 11.96 0.18
CA ASP A 46 18.08 11.24 -1.08
C ASP A 46 17.71 12.17 -2.23
N PHE A 47 17.18 13.36 -1.92
CA PHE A 47 16.68 14.34 -2.90
C PHE A 47 17.47 15.65 -2.92
N ASN A 48 18.38 15.84 -1.97
CA ASN A 48 19.09 17.11 -1.81
C ASN A 48 20.36 17.18 -2.66
N GLU A 49 20.63 18.37 -3.19
CA GLU A 49 21.89 18.68 -3.84
C GLU A 49 22.96 19.05 -2.78
N PRO A 50 24.22 18.60 -2.95
CA PRO A 50 25.31 18.97 -2.04
C PRO A 50 25.46 20.49 -1.93
N GLY A 51 25.54 21.01 -0.70
CA GLY A 51 25.72 22.44 -0.44
C GLY A 51 24.43 23.28 -0.47
N LYS A 52 23.29 22.72 -0.92
CA LYS A 52 21.98 23.40 -0.89
C LYS A 52 21.17 22.96 0.32
N ALA A 53 20.40 23.90 0.89
CA ALA A 53 19.45 23.59 1.94
C ALA A 53 18.15 23.07 1.32
N PHE A 54 17.72 21.88 1.72
CA PHE A 54 16.43 21.35 1.25
C PHE A 54 15.25 21.99 1.97
N GLY A 55 14.44 22.75 1.23
CA GLY A 55 13.18 23.34 1.65
C GLY A 55 12.02 22.90 0.75
N GLU A 56 10.95 23.69 0.76
CA GLU A 56 9.78 23.40 -0.07
C GLU A 56 10.02 23.64 -1.56
N GLU A 57 10.82 24.65 -1.92
CA GLU A 57 11.14 24.91 -3.33
C GLU A 57 11.90 23.73 -3.94
N GLU A 58 12.87 23.19 -3.20
CA GLU A 58 13.63 21.99 -3.60
C GLU A 58 12.74 20.75 -3.65
N LEU A 59 11.75 20.63 -2.75
CA LEU A 59 10.75 19.55 -2.82
C LEU A 59 9.95 19.63 -4.13
N GLN A 60 9.44 20.82 -4.48
CA GLN A 60 8.71 21.02 -5.73
C GLN A 60 9.59 20.80 -6.96
N GLU A 61 10.86 21.20 -6.88
CA GLU A 61 11.82 20.94 -7.94
C GLU A 61 12.11 19.45 -8.11
N ALA A 62 12.27 18.70 -7.01
CA ALA A 62 12.44 17.24 -7.05
C ALA A 62 11.22 16.52 -7.65
N ILE A 63 10.01 17.03 -7.40
CA ILE A 63 8.78 16.56 -8.05
C ILE A 63 8.81 16.86 -9.55
N ARG A 64 9.13 18.10 -9.95
CA ARG A 64 9.22 18.50 -11.37
C ARG A 64 10.26 17.71 -12.15
N ARG A 65 11.39 17.40 -11.51
CA ARG A 65 12.46 16.56 -12.08
C ARG A 65 12.09 15.07 -12.13
N GLY A 66 10.98 14.67 -11.50
CA GLY A 66 10.50 13.28 -11.46
C GLY A 66 11.21 12.38 -10.44
N ALA A 67 12.08 12.94 -9.60
CA ALA A 67 12.73 12.18 -8.51
C ALA A 67 11.71 11.75 -7.44
N ILE A 68 10.66 12.55 -7.28
CA ILE A 68 9.51 12.27 -6.42
C ILE A 68 8.27 12.12 -7.31
N GLN A 69 7.57 10.99 -7.20
CA GLN A 69 6.32 10.73 -7.90
C GLN A 69 5.14 10.93 -6.96
N ILE A 70 4.17 11.73 -7.40
CA ILE A 70 2.90 11.88 -6.69
C ILE A 70 1.92 10.86 -7.26
N LEU A 71 1.40 9.99 -6.40
CA LEU A 71 0.30 9.11 -6.73
C LEU A 71 -1.00 9.89 -6.49
N ASP A 72 -1.82 9.98 -7.53
CA ASP A 72 -3.16 10.51 -7.40
C ASP A 72 -4.07 9.50 -6.67
N ASP A 73 -5.12 10.01 -6.04
CA ASP A 73 -6.02 9.17 -5.25
C ASP A 73 -6.72 8.11 -6.11
N ALA A 74 -6.94 8.42 -7.40
CA ALA A 74 -7.48 7.48 -8.37
C ALA A 74 -6.55 6.29 -8.61
N THR A 75 -5.25 6.51 -8.84
CA THR A 75 -4.28 5.41 -8.99
C THR A 75 -4.13 4.62 -7.70
N ILE A 76 -4.16 5.29 -6.54
CA ILE A 76 -4.11 4.58 -5.24
C ILE A 76 -5.34 3.67 -5.08
N ALA A 77 -6.53 4.16 -5.41
CA ALA A 77 -7.76 3.38 -5.37
C ALA A 77 -7.71 2.19 -6.34
N ASP A 78 -7.22 2.40 -7.56
CA ASP A 78 -7.14 1.35 -8.59
C ASP A 78 -6.10 0.28 -8.22
N MET A 79 -4.96 0.68 -7.66
CA MET A 79 -3.97 -0.25 -7.10
C MET A 79 -4.55 -1.10 -5.96
N LYS A 80 -5.32 -0.50 -5.05
CA LYS A 80 -6.00 -1.23 -3.96
C LYS A 80 -7.05 -2.19 -4.51
N ALA A 81 -7.84 -1.75 -5.48
CA ALA A 81 -8.85 -2.58 -6.13
C ALA A 81 -8.21 -3.78 -6.85
N LYS A 82 -7.12 -3.56 -7.58
CA LYS A 82 -6.33 -4.64 -8.18
C LYS A 82 -5.82 -5.60 -7.12
N ARG A 83 -5.25 -5.10 -6.02
CA ARG A 83 -4.75 -5.95 -4.94
C ARG A 83 -5.84 -6.80 -4.29
N ALA A 84 -7.04 -6.25 -4.11
CA ALA A 84 -8.19 -6.99 -3.60
C ALA A 84 -8.64 -8.10 -4.55
N ARG A 85 -8.69 -7.82 -5.86
CA ARG A 85 -9.00 -8.83 -6.89
C ARG A 85 -7.96 -9.94 -6.93
N ASP A 86 -6.67 -9.57 -6.94
CA ASP A 86 -5.58 -10.54 -6.95
C ASP A 86 -5.63 -11.41 -5.69
N LYS A 87 -5.87 -10.83 -4.51
CA LYS A 87 -6.01 -11.59 -3.26
C LYS A 87 -7.16 -12.61 -3.32
N ALA A 88 -8.31 -12.23 -3.85
CA ALA A 88 -9.45 -13.15 -3.99
C ALA A 88 -9.15 -14.30 -4.97
N ARG A 89 -8.43 -14.01 -6.07
CA ARG A 89 -7.97 -15.06 -7.00
C ARG A 89 -6.97 -15.99 -6.32
N ASP A 90 -6.00 -15.45 -5.61
CA ASP A 90 -4.96 -16.23 -4.93
C ASP A 90 -5.57 -17.09 -3.81
N GLU A 91 -6.60 -16.61 -3.10
CA GLU A 91 -7.37 -17.39 -2.13
C GLU A 91 -8.17 -18.51 -2.80
N ALA A 92 -8.85 -18.25 -3.92
CA ALA A 92 -9.59 -19.27 -4.66
C ALA A 92 -8.67 -20.36 -5.23
N VAL A 93 -7.50 -19.99 -5.75
CA VAL A 93 -6.48 -20.95 -6.20
C VAL A 93 -5.95 -21.77 -5.03
N ARG A 94 -5.66 -21.14 -3.89
CA ARG A 94 -5.22 -21.87 -2.69
C ARG A 94 -6.28 -22.85 -2.17
N GLU A 95 -7.56 -22.47 -2.19
CA GLU A 95 -8.66 -23.35 -1.82
C GLU A 95 -8.78 -24.54 -2.78
N GLN A 96 -8.66 -24.32 -4.10
CA GLN A 96 -8.64 -25.40 -5.08
C GLN A 96 -7.44 -26.33 -4.90
N GLU A 97 -6.25 -25.78 -4.72
CA GLU A 97 -5.03 -26.56 -4.47
C GLU A 97 -5.12 -27.35 -3.17
N ALA A 98 -5.72 -26.81 -2.11
CA ALA A 98 -5.93 -27.52 -0.85
C ALA A 98 -6.95 -28.67 -0.97
N ILE A 99 -7.97 -28.52 -1.82
CA ILE A 99 -8.92 -29.58 -2.16
C ILE A 99 -8.22 -30.68 -2.99
N GLU A 100 -7.45 -30.30 -4.01
CA GLU A 100 -6.72 -31.25 -4.86
C GLU A 100 -5.60 -31.99 -4.13
N ALA A 101 -4.89 -31.32 -3.23
CA ALA A 101 -3.86 -31.93 -2.38
C ALA A 101 -4.45 -32.84 -1.28
N GLY A 102 -5.77 -32.85 -1.10
CA GLY A 102 -6.45 -33.65 -0.08
C GLY A 102 -6.27 -33.12 1.35
N GLU A 103 -5.77 -31.89 1.51
CA GLU A 103 -5.64 -31.22 2.82
C GLU A 103 -6.97 -30.62 3.29
N MET A 104 -7.93 -30.40 2.38
CA MET A 104 -9.26 -29.88 2.66
C MET A 104 -10.35 -30.67 1.93
N THR A 105 -11.36 -31.15 2.65
CA THR A 105 -12.51 -31.84 2.04
C THR A 105 -13.37 -30.83 1.27
N ASP A 106 -13.68 -31.11 0.00
CA ASP A 106 -14.67 -30.33 -0.77
C ASP A 106 -16.08 -30.52 -0.18
N TRP A 107 -16.36 -29.74 0.86
CA TRP A 107 -17.61 -29.77 1.59
C TRP A 107 -18.82 -29.42 0.70
N LYS A 108 -18.63 -28.76 -0.45
CA LYS A 108 -19.70 -28.53 -1.44
C LYS A 108 -20.00 -29.80 -2.22
N ALA A 109 -19.00 -30.55 -2.63
CA ALA A 109 -19.21 -31.85 -3.27
C ALA A 109 -19.91 -32.82 -2.31
N VAL A 110 -19.44 -32.88 -1.06
CA VAL A 110 -20.06 -33.70 -0.01
C VAL A 110 -21.51 -33.26 0.22
N ALA A 111 -21.78 -31.97 0.44
CA ALA A 111 -23.15 -31.49 0.67
C ALA A 111 -24.11 -31.81 -0.50
N LYS A 112 -23.63 -31.77 -1.74
CA LYS A 112 -24.42 -32.11 -2.92
C LYS A 112 -24.74 -33.61 -3.00
N GLU A 113 -23.79 -34.47 -2.67
CA GLU A 113 -24.04 -35.92 -2.57
C GLU A 113 -25.09 -36.25 -1.50
N TRP A 114 -25.08 -35.53 -0.38
CA TRP A 114 -26.09 -35.68 0.68
C TRP A 114 -27.49 -35.22 0.22
N GLU A 115 -27.60 -34.07 -0.46
CA GLU A 115 -28.87 -33.61 -1.04
C GLU A 115 -29.42 -34.59 -2.10
N GLU A 116 -28.56 -35.11 -2.98
CA GLU A 116 -28.96 -36.10 -3.99
C GLU A 116 -29.40 -37.41 -3.34
N TRP A 117 -28.72 -37.84 -2.28
CA TRP A 117 -29.12 -39.00 -1.49
C TRP A 117 -30.47 -38.80 -0.81
N GLU A 118 -30.71 -37.66 -0.13
CA GLU A 118 -32.01 -37.34 0.49
C GLU A 118 -33.14 -37.34 -0.54
N ASN A 119 -32.91 -36.73 -1.71
CA ASN A 119 -33.92 -36.68 -2.77
C ASN A 119 -34.22 -38.08 -3.35
N MET A 120 -33.21 -38.96 -3.40
CA MET A 120 -33.37 -40.34 -3.83
C MET A 120 -34.09 -41.20 -2.77
N GLN A 121 -33.86 -40.97 -1.48
CA GLN A 121 -34.61 -41.61 -0.39
C GLN A 121 -36.07 -41.15 -0.37
N ASN A 122 -36.32 -39.85 -0.55
CA ASN A 122 -37.67 -39.29 -0.54
C ASN A 122 -38.52 -39.74 -1.74
N LYS A 123 -37.90 -40.11 -2.87
CA LYS A 123 -38.57 -40.71 -4.04
C LYS A 123 -38.83 -42.21 -3.93
N ARG A 124 -38.26 -42.89 -2.92
CA ARG A 124 -38.40 -44.34 -2.69
C ARG A 124 -39.46 -44.70 -1.64
N ASN A 125 -40.02 -43.70 -0.96
CA ASN A 125 -41.16 -43.80 -0.05
C ASN A 125 -42.46 -43.41 -0.77
#